data_AF-A0A1A9HVC8-F1
#
_entry.id   AF-A0A1A9HVC8-F1
#
_cell.length_a   1.000
_cell.length_b   1.000
_cell.length_c   1.000
_cell.angle_alpha   90.00
_cell.angle_beta   90.00
_cell.angle_gamma   90.00
#
_symmetry.space_group_name_H-M   'P 1'
#
loop_
_entity.id
_entity.type
_entity.pdbx_description
1 polymer ?
#
loop_
_entity_poly.entity_id
_entity_poly.type
_entity_poly.pdbx_seq_one_letter_code
_entity_poly.pdbx_strand_id
1 'polypeptide(L)'
;MDISHILEDLAYDEGILPREAIEAAIVKQTQITPYLLHILEDATKRIPEIVSDGSYQGHLYAMYLLAQFRETRALPLIIELFSFDDDTPHAIAGDVLTEDLPRILASVCNDDTLIKKLIETPNINPYVKAAAISGLVTLVGIRTNSRETTIQYFGELLNYRLEKIPSFAWDNLIAGTCTLYPKELVYPITKAFHAGLIDTTFISMEDVTNIISEETVESCINTLCSSTELINDTLEEMEKWLEDFPIEP
;
A
#
# COMPACT_ATOMS: atom_id res chain seq x y z
N MET A 1 -10.63 -3.40 -28.88
CA MET A 1 -10.22 -2.01 -28.65
C MET A 1 -8.75 -1.80 -29.00
N ASP A 2 -8.39 -0.66 -29.59
CA ASP A 2 -6.99 -0.27 -29.83
C ASP A 2 -6.38 0.35 -28.57
N ILE A 3 -5.04 0.32 -28.43
CA ILE A 3 -4.35 0.77 -27.21
C ILE A 3 -4.68 2.22 -26.87
N SER A 4 -4.77 3.11 -27.87
CA SER A 4 -5.10 4.51 -27.64
C SER A 4 -6.47 4.70 -27.00
N HIS A 5 -7.50 3.99 -27.47
CA HIS A 5 -8.84 4.08 -26.89
C HIS A 5 -8.88 3.48 -25.48
N ILE A 6 -8.16 2.38 -25.24
CA ILE A 6 -8.06 1.82 -23.87
C ILE A 6 -7.47 2.85 -22.91
N LEU A 7 -6.38 3.54 -23.30
CA LEU A 7 -5.74 4.52 -22.43
C LEU A 7 -6.60 5.78 -22.21
N GLU A 8 -7.38 6.18 -23.21
CA GLU A 8 -8.33 7.31 -23.11
C GLU A 8 -9.46 6.99 -22.12
N ASP A 9 -10.09 5.82 -22.27
CA ASP A 9 -11.19 5.37 -21.40
C ASP A 9 -10.72 5.12 -19.94
N LEU A 10 -9.46 4.75 -19.73
CA LEU A 10 -8.88 4.62 -18.39
C LEU A 10 -8.44 5.96 -17.78
N ALA A 11 -8.23 7.00 -18.59
CA ALA A 11 -7.64 8.24 -18.10
C ALA A 11 -8.62 9.08 -17.29
N TYR A 12 -9.90 9.07 -17.66
CA TYR A 12 -10.90 9.98 -17.12
C TYR A 12 -12.12 9.23 -16.59
N ASP A 13 -12.53 9.58 -15.37
CA ASP A 13 -13.78 9.14 -14.77
C ASP A 13 -14.95 9.89 -15.41
N GLU A 14 -15.76 9.15 -16.16
CA GLU A 14 -17.01 9.62 -16.73
C GLU A 14 -18.24 9.29 -15.86
N GLY A 15 -18.02 8.89 -14.60
CA GLY A 15 -19.06 8.42 -13.68
C GLY A 15 -19.51 6.98 -13.95
N ILE A 16 -18.80 6.25 -14.81
CA ILE A 16 -19.07 4.86 -15.18
C ILE A 16 -17.74 4.11 -15.21
N LEU A 17 -17.67 2.98 -14.52
CA LEU A 17 -16.52 2.08 -14.56
C LEU A 17 -16.21 1.66 -16.02
N PRO A 18 -15.02 1.93 -16.56
CA PRO A 18 -14.65 1.58 -17.93
C PRO A 18 -14.32 0.08 -18.05
N ARG A 19 -15.32 -0.79 -17.85
CA ARG A 19 -15.20 -2.25 -17.82
C ARG A 19 -14.51 -2.81 -19.07
N GLU A 20 -14.98 -2.40 -20.24
CA GLU A 20 -14.44 -2.86 -21.52
C GLU A 20 -12.96 -2.45 -21.68
N ALA A 21 -12.56 -1.29 -21.14
CA ALA A 21 -11.17 -0.83 -21.18
C ALA A 21 -10.26 -1.64 -20.25
N ILE A 22 -10.72 -1.91 -19.02
CA ILE A 22 -9.98 -2.74 -18.06
C ILE A 22 -9.79 -4.16 -18.62
N GLU A 23 -10.86 -4.79 -19.10
CA GLU A 23 -10.78 -6.13 -19.71
C GLU A 23 -9.86 -6.15 -20.93
N ALA A 24 -9.98 -5.15 -21.82
CA ALA A 24 -9.12 -5.04 -22.98
C ALA A 24 -7.65 -4.80 -22.60
N ALA A 25 -7.37 -4.03 -21.56
CA ALA A 25 -6.03 -3.83 -21.02
C ALA A 25 -5.43 -5.15 -20.50
N ILE A 26 -6.21 -5.93 -19.75
CA ILE A 26 -5.80 -7.24 -19.23
C ILE A 26 -5.47 -8.20 -20.39
N VAL A 27 -6.36 -8.31 -21.38
CA VAL A 27 -6.13 -9.17 -22.57
C VAL A 27 -4.90 -8.72 -23.36
N LYS A 28 -4.61 -7.40 -23.39
CA LYS A 28 -3.49 -6.81 -24.12
C LYS A 28 -2.27 -6.50 -23.26
N GLN A 29 -2.10 -7.18 -22.12
CA GLN A 29 -1.04 -6.95 -21.14
C GLN A 29 0.31 -6.55 -21.76
N THR A 30 0.93 -7.41 -22.58
CA THR A 30 2.25 -7.13 -23.18
C THR A 30 2.30 -5.83 -24.00
N GLN A 31 1.22 -5.49 -24.69
CA GLN A 31 1.16 -4.30 -25.54
C GLN A 31 0.91 -3.03 -24.71
N ILE A 32 0.10 -3.11 -23.65
CA ILE A 32 -0.29 -1.94 -22.85
C ILE A 32 0.72 -1.61 -21.74
N THR A 33 1.44 -2.59 -21.19
CA THR A 33 2.38 -2.40 -20.07
C THR A 33 3.36 -1.23 -20.27
N PRO A 34 4.02 -1.03 -21.43
CA PRO A 34 4.92 0.10 -21.62
C PRO A 34 4.23 1.46 -21.48
N TYR A 35 2.96 1.56 -21.88
CA TYR A 35 2.17 2.79 -21.77
C TYR A 35 1.71 3.04 -20.33
N LEU A 36 1.34 2.01 -19.59
CA LEU A 36 0.99 2.14 -18.18
C LEU A 36 2.21 2.60 -17.35
N LEU A 37 3.39 2.06 -17.63
CA LEU A 37 4.63 2.52 -17.00
C LEU A 37 4.91 3.99 -17.34
N HIS A 38 4.68 4.39 -18.59
CA HIS A 38 4.85 5.77 -19.00
C HIS A 38 3.85 6.71 -18.33
N ILE A 39 2.60 6.29 -18.12
CA ILE A 39 1.61 7.05 -17.33
C ILE A 39 2.13 7.32 -15.92
N LEU A 40 2.69 6.32 -15.23
CA LEU A 40 3.26 6.52 -13.90
C LEU A 40 4.48 7.46 -13.93
N GLU A 41 5.35 7.32 -14.93
CA GLU A 41 6.52 8.20 -15.10
C GLU A 41 6.13 9.66 -15.39
N ASP A 42 5.03 9.88 -16.12
CA ASP A 42 4.53 11.21 -16.42
C ASP A 42 3.73 11.80 -15.26
N ALA A 43 3.04 10.96 -14.48
CA ALA A 43 2.29 11.40 -13.29
C ALA A 43 3.20 12.09 -12.27
N THR A 44 4.43 11.59 -12.06
CA THR A 44 5.40 12.25 -11.16
C THR A 44 5.79 13.66 -11.61
N LYS A 45 5.65 13.97 -12.91
CA LYS A 45 5.97 15.28 -13.49
C LYS A 45 4.76 16.22 -13.54
N ARG A 46 3.55 15.69 -13.33
CA ARG A 46 2.26 16.38 -13.56
C ARG A 46 1.38 16.44 -12.31
N ILE A 47 1.96 16.27 -11.11
CA ILE A 47 1.26 16.31 -9.83
C ILE A 47 0.25 17.47 -9.70
N PRO A 48 0.62 18.75 -9.99
CA PRO A 48 -0.35 19.84 -9.84
C PRO A 48 -1.57 19.72 -10.75
N GLU A 49 -1.39 19.12 -11.93
CA GLU A 49 -2.48 18.91 -12.89
C GLU A 49 -3.41 17.81 -12.38
N ILE A 50 -2.85 16.68 -11.92
CA ILE A 50 -3.59 15.56 -11.32
C ILE A 50 -4.44 16.04 -10.14
N VAL A 51 -3.83 16.79 -9.20
CA VAL A 51 -4.54 17.32 -8.03
C VAL A 51 -5.67 18.28 -8.42
N SER A 52 -5.51 19.03 -9.52
CA SER A 52 -6.52 19.98 -9.99
C SER A 52 -7.64 19.35 -10.83
N ASP A 53 -7.40 18.16 -11.37
CA ASP A 53 -8.32 17.46 -12.27
C ASP A 53 -8.97 16.29 -11.55
N GLY A 54 -10.08 16.58 -10.84
CA GLY A 54 -10.83 15.56 -10.10
C GLY A 54 -11.45 14.45 -10.96
N SER A 55 -11.41 14.58 -12.30
CA SER A 55 -11.85 13.52 -13.22
C SER A 55 -10.72 12.60 -13.66
N TYR A 56 -9.45 12.97 -13.45
CA TYR A 56 -8.33 12.14 -13.92
C TYR A 56 -8.06 10.96 -12.97
N GLN A 57 -8.08 9.75 -13.52
CA GLN A 57 -7.85 8.48 -12.80
C GLN A 57 -6.76 7.60 -13.42
N GLY A 58 -6.12 8.07 -14.51
CA GLY A 58 -5.24 7.24 -15.33
C GLY A 58 -4.07 6.60 -14.57
N HIS A 59 -3.47 7.30 -13.61
CA HIS A 59 -2.37 6.75 -12.79
C HIS A 59 -2.87 5.69 -11.81
N LEU A 60 -4.09 5.81 -11.27
CA LEU A 60 -4.65 4.78 -10.39
C LEU A 60 -4.91 3.49 -11.18
N TYR A 61 -5.58 3.57 -12.33
CA TYR A 61 -5.77 2.39 -13.19
C TYR A 61 -4.44 1.76 -13.64
N ALA A 62 -3.45 2.59 -13.96
CA ALA A 62 -2.11 2.10 -14.25
C ALA A 62 -1.50 1.34 -13.06
N MET A 63 -1.64 1.84 -11.83
CA MET A 63 -1.17 1.15 -10.62
C MET A 63 -1.87 -0.22 -10.43
N TYR A 64 -3.20 -0.30 -10.52
CA TYR A 64 -3.92 -1.56 -10.35
C TYR A 64 -3.56 -2.58 -11.45
N LEU A 65 -3.55 -2.16 -12.71
CA LEU A 65 -3.21 -3.06 -13.82
C LEU A 65 -1.76 -3.54 -13.73
N LEU A 66 -0.81 -2.65 -13.43
CA LEU A 66 0.60 -3.04 -13.25
C LEU A 66 0.80 -3.95 -12.04
N ALA A 67 0.04 -3.74 -10.97
CA ALA A 67 -0.01 -4.63 -9.83
C ALA A 67 -0.53 -6.02 -10.24
N GLN A 68 -1.68 -6.09 -10.92
CA GLN A 68 -2.23 -7.33 -11.48
C GLN A 68 -1.24 -8.06 -12.39
N PHE A 69 -0.49 -7.32 -13.21
CA PHE A 69 0.51 -7.86 -14.11
C PHE A 69 1.80 -8.29 -13.41
N ARG A 70 1.97 -7.99 -12.11
CA ARG A 70 3.20 -8.17 -11.34
C ARG A 70 4.40 -7.48 -12.01
N GLU A 71 4.17 -6.32 -12.61
CA GLU A 71 5.20 -5.58 -13.34
C GLU A 71 6.13 -4.85 -12.36
N THR A 72 7.27 -5.47 -12.06
CA THR A 72 8.19 -5.00 -11.03
C THR A 72 8.89 -3.68 -11.37
N ARG A 73 8.93 -3.28 -12.65
CA ARG A 73 9.41 -1.95 -13.06
C ARG A 73 8.53 -0.81 -12.55
N ALA A 74 7.31 -1.10 -12.11
CA ALA A 74 6.40 -0.09 -11.56
C ALA A 74 6.78 0.35 -10.14
N LEU A 75 7.39 -0.52 -9.33
CA LEU A 75 7.71 -0.22 -7.92
C LEU A 75 8.48 1.09 -7.71
N PRO A 76 9.61 1.37 -8.41
CA PRO A 76 10.31 2.64 -8.25
C PRO A 76 9.46 3.86 -8.66
N LEU A 77 8.62 3.74 -9.69
CA LEU A 77 7.76 4.82 -10.16
C LEU A 77 6.65 5.14 -9.15
N ILE A 78 6.02 4.10 -8.58
CA ILE A 78 5.02 4.26 -7.52
C ILE A 78 5.65 4.87 -6.28
N ILE A 79 6.84 4.41 -5.87
CA ILE A 79 7.53 5.01 -4.72
C ILE A 79 7.82 6.49 -4.96
N GLU A 80 8.31 6.86 -6.14
CA GLU A 80 8.55 8.26 -6.50
C GLU A 80 7.25 9.08 -6.45
N LEU A 81 6.15 8.54 -6.98
CA LEU A 81 4.84 9.19 -7.02
C LEU A 81 4.26 9.49 -5.62
N PHE A 82 4.62 8.70 -4.61
CA PHE A 82 4.14 8.87 -3.23
C PHE A 82 5.18 9.48 -2.28
N SER A 83 6.39 9.82 -2.77
CA SER A 83 7.50 10.30 -1.92
C SER A 83 7.39 11.80 -1.59
N PHE A 84 6.31 12.19 -0.92
CA PHE A 84 6.03 13.56 -0.49
C PHE A 84 5.82 13.63 1.03
N ASP A 85 6.12 14.76 1.66
CA ASP A 85 5.91 15.00 3.09
C ASP A 85 4.55 15.61 3.43
N ASP A 86 3.93 16.28 2.46
CA ASP A 86 2.65 16.95 2.57
C ASP A 86 1.46 16.04 2.18
N ASP A 87 0.32 16.67 1.88
CA ASP A 87 -0.94 15.98 1.56
C ASP A 87 -1.02 15.49 0.10
N THR A 88 0.01 15.74 -0.72
CA THR A 88 0.07 15.28 -2.12
C THR A 88 -0.30 13.81 -2.29
N PRO A 89 0.22 12.85 -1.49
CA PRO A 89 -0.12 11.44 -1.65
C PRO A 89 -1.61 11.14 -1.48
N HIS A 90 -2.28 11.84 -0.57
CA HIS A 90 -3.73 11.71 -0.40
C HIS A 90 -4.48 12.42 -1.53
N ALA A 91 -4.04 13.62 -1.92
CA ALA A 91 -4.67 14.38 -2.98
C ALA A 91 -4.68 13.67 -4.34
N ILE A 92 -3.67 12.83 -4.63
CA ILE A 92 -3.60 12.07 -5.89
C ILE A 92 -4.22 10.68 -5.82
N ALA A 93 -4.40 10.11 -4.63
CA ALA A 93 -4.80 8.70 -4.50
C ALA A 93 -6.08 8.48 -3.68
N GLY A 94 -6.54 9.48 -2.94
CA GLY A 94 -7.66 9.36 -2.02
C GLY A 94 -7.46 8.18 -1.07
N ASP A 95 -8.47 7.32 -1.00
CA ASP A 95 -8.49 6.15 -0.13
C ASP A 95 -7.58 5.01 -0.60
N VAL A 96 -7.17 5.00 -1.88
CA VAL A 96 -6.18 4.03 -2.40
C VAL A 96 -4.89 4.11 -1.60
N LEU A 97 -4.51 5.28 -1.09
CA LEU A 97 -3.33 5.47 -0.24
C LEU A 97 -3.33 4.53 0.98
N THR A 98 -4.48 4.36 1.63
CA THR A 98 -4.60 3.60 2.88
C THR A 98 -5.15 2.20 2.70
N GLU A 99 -6.00 1.99 1.70
CA GLU A 99 -6.72 0.72 1.52
C GLU A 99 -5.95 -0.25 0.60
N ASP A 100 -5.49 0.22 -0.56
CA ASP A 100 -4.95 -0.66 -1.61
C ASP A 100 -3.46 -0.49 -1.91
N LEU A 101 -2.87 0.66 -1.60
CA LEU A 101 -1.44 0.89 -1.80
C LEU A 101 -0.56 -0.18 -1.14
N PRO A 102 -0.86 -0.73 0.07
CA PRO A 102 -0.10 -1.85 0.62
C PRO A 102 -0.04 -3.07 -0.32
N ARG A 103 -1.20 -3.46 -0.88
CA ARG A 103 -1.34 -4.60 -1.79
C ARG A 103 -0.72 -4.31 -3.15
N ILE A 104 -0.85 -3.08 -3.65
CA ILE A 104 -0.22 -2.62 -4.90
C ILE A 104 1.31 -2.70 -4.77
N LEU A 105 1.89 -2.13 -3.72
CA LEU A 105 3.33 -2.17 -3.45
C LEU A 105 3.82 -3.63 -3.37
N ALA A 106 3.12 -4.48 -2.62
CA ALA A 106 3.46 -5.90 -2.53
C ALA A 106 3.35 -6.63 -3.88
N SER A 107 2.37 -6.28 -4.72
CA SER A 107 2.14 -6.93 -6.02
C SER A 107 3.27 -6.65 -7.03
N VAL A 108 3.89 -5.48 -6.97
CA VAL A 108 4.99 -5.08 -7.88
C VAL A 108 6.37 -5.24 -7.22
N CYS A 109 6.45 -5.81 -6.03
CA CYS A 109 7.68 -5.97 -5.28
C CYS A 109 8.41 -7.27 -5.65
N ASN A 110 9.60 -7.16 -6.25
CA ASN A 110 10.52 -8.30 -6.41
C ASN A 110 11.45 -8.48 -5.20
N ASP A 111 11.87 -7.36 -4.61
CA ASP A 111 12.64 -7.31 -3.37
C ASP A 111 12.22 -6.10 -2.55
N ASP A 112 12.25 -6.23 -1.23
CA ASP A 112 11.68 -5.25 -0.31
C ASP A 112 12.59 -4.04 -0.02
N THR A 113 13.74 -3.93 -0.69
CA THR A 113 14.75 -2.90 -0.40
C THR A 113 14.20 -1.50 -0.60
N LEU A 114 13.47 -1.28 -1.70
CA LEU A 114 12.90 0.04 -2.00
C LEU A 114 11.76 0.40 -1.03
N ILE A 115 10.95 -0.56 -0.63
CA ILE A 115 9.88 -0.37 0.37
C ILE A 115 10.51 0.02 1.72
N LYS A 116 11.55 -0.69 2.16
CA LYS A 116 12.29 -0.36 3.38
C LYS A 116 12.89 1.04 3.31
N LYS A 117 13.53 1.39 2.19
CA LYS A 117 14.07 2.73 1.97
C LYS A 117 13.00 3.83 2.08
N LEU A 118 11.81 3.61 1.54
CA LEU A 118 10.69 4.55 1.65
C LEU A 118 10.29 4.79 3.12
N ILE A 119 10.16 3.73 3.92
CA ILE A 119 9.82 3.82 5.36
C ILE A 119 10.88 4.64 6.12
N GLU A 120 12.15 4.38 5.83
CA GLU A 120 13.30 5.01 6.50
C GLU A 120 13.56 6.46 6.06
N THR A 121 13.02 6.87 4.91
CA THR A 121 13.25 8.23 4.39
C THR A 121 12.60 9.26 5.32
N PRO A 122 13.37 10.23 5.86
CA PRO A 122 12.82 11.30 6.69
C PRO A 122 11.84 12.17 5.89
N ASN A 123 10.88 12.81 6.57
CA ASN A 123 9.91 13.70 5.93
C ASN A 123 9.19 13.01 4.75
N ILE A 124 8.55 11.87 5.02
CA ILE A 124 7.60 11.25 4.10
C ILE A 124 6.28 11.16 4.86
N ASN A 125 5.18 11.44 4.16
CA ASN A 125 3.84 11.41 4.69
C ASN A 125 3.62 10.11 5.52
N PRO A 126 3.16 10.21 6.77
CA PRO A 126 2.96 9.05 7.65
C PRO A 126 2.08 7.94 7.08
N TYR A 127 1.08 8.27 6.27
CA TYR A 127 0.20 7.29 5.63
C TYR A 127 0.93 6.50 4.53
N VAL A 128 1.86 7.14 3.80
CA VAL A 128 2.73 6.45 2.83
C VAL A 128 3.65 5.46 3.55
N LYS A 129 4.25 5.88 4.67
CA LYS A 129 5.08 4.97 5.49
C LYS A 129 4.26 3.82 6.07
N ALA A 130 3.04 4.11 6.55
CA ALA A 130 2.12 3.09 7.03
C ALA A 130 1.77 2.09 5.91
N ALA A 131 1.44 2.56 4.71
CA ALA A 131 1.15 1.70 3.57
C ALA A 131 2.34 0.81 3.20
N ALA A 132 3.56 1.36 3.21
CA ALA A 132 4.78 0.59 3.00
C ALA A 132 5.03 -0.47 4.08
N ILE A 133 4.78 -0.16 5.36
CA ILE A 133 4.85 -1.13 6.47
C ILE A 133 3.83 -2.25 6.28
N SER A 134 2.58 -1.91 5.96
CA SER A 134 1.52 -2.88 5.67
C SER A 134 1.88 -3.73 4.45
N GLY A 135 2.52 -3.15 3.42
CA GLY A 135 3.03 -3.89 2.28
C GLY A 135 4.05 -4.96 2.66
N LEU A 136 4.92 -4.71 3.65
CA LEU A 136 5.82 -5.73 4.20
C LEU A 136 5.06 -6.86 4.91
N VAL A 137 3.96 -6.55 5.60
CA VAL A 137 3.07 -7.55 6.21
C VAL A 137 2.38 -8.38 5.11
N THR A 138 1.89 -7.74 4.05
CA THR A 138 1.32 -8.41 2.86
C THR A 138 2.34 -9.37 2.24
N LEU A 139 3.61 -8.97 2.10
CA LEU A 139 4.68 -9.85 1.60
C LEU A 139 4.90 -11.11 2.47
N VAL A 140 4.67 -11.01 3.79
CA VAL A 140 4.67 -12.19 4.68
C VAL A 140 3.43 -13.04 4.44
N GLY A 141 2.25 -12.43 4.30
CA GLY A 141 0.99 -13.13 4.05
C GLY A 141 1.00 -13.96 2.76
N ILE A 142 1.63 -13.44 1.70
CA ILE A 142 1.83 -14.20 0.44
C ILE A 142 3.08 -15.10 0.46
N ARG A 143 3.76 -15.21 1.60
CA ARG A 143 4.95 -16.04 1.83
C ARG A 143 6.17 -15.69 0.96
N THR A 144 6.25 -14.45 0.48
CA THR A 144 7.45 -13.93 -0.22
C THR A 144 8.52 -13.56 0.80
N ASN A 145 8.13 -12.97 1.93
CA ASN A 145 9.00 -12.70 3.06
C ASN A 145 8.75 -13.66 4.22
N SER A 146 9.79 -13.95 5.00
CA SER A 146 9.62 -14.67 6.26
C SER A 146 9.14 -13.73 7.37
N ARG A 147 8.41 -14.28 8.33
CA ARG A 147 7.99 -13.54 9.52
C ARG A 147 9.19 -13.11 10.36
N GLU A 148 10.19 -13.97 10.48
CA GLU A 148 11.40 -13.73 11.28
C GLU A 148 12.19 -12.54 10.76
N THR A 149 12.44 -12.47 9.45
CA THR A 149 13.16 -11.35 8.83
C THR A 149 12.38 -10.04 8.96
N THR A 150 11.05 -10.11 8.86
CA THR A 150 10.18 -8.93 8.95
C THR A 150 10.09 -8.40 10.39
N ILE A 151 9.93 -9.28 11.38
CA ILE A 151 9.97 -8.92 12.81
C ILE A 151 11.33 -8.36 13.21
N GLN A 152 12.43 -8.93 12.70
CA GLN A 152 13.75 -8.36 12.93
C GLN A 152 13.78 -6.91 12.44
N TYR A 153 13.38 -6.65 11.19
CA TYR A 153 13.35 -5.30 10.63
C TYR A 153 12.40 -4.35 11.38
N PHE A 154 11.22 -4.81 11.82
CA PHE A 154 10.32 -4.00 12.66
C PHE A 154 10.97 -3.64 13.99
N GLY A 155 11.75 -4.54 14.59
CA GLY A 155 12.57 -4.22 15.75
C GLY A 155 13.59 -3.11 15.47
N GLU A 156 14.15 -3.05 14.27
CA GLU A 156 15.08 -1.99 13.84
C GLU A 156 14.37 -0.65 13.68
N LEU A 157 13.18 -0.64 13.07
CA LEU A 157 12.30 0.54 12.99
C LEU A 157 11.98 1.10 14.39
N LEU A 158 11.48 0.23 15.29
CA LEU A 158 11.11 0.62 16.65
C LEU A 158 12.28 1.21 17.44
N ASN A 159 13.50 0.71 17.23
CA ASN A 159 14.65 1.16 18.00
C ASN A 159 15.33 2.39 17.39
N TYR A 160 15.61 2.38 16.09
CA TYR A 160 16.55 3.36 15.51
C TYR A 160 16.25 3.85 14.09
N ARG A 161 15.48 3.12 13.27
CA ARG A 161 15.29 3.51 11.86
C ARG A 161 14.07 4.39 11.60
N LEU A 162 12.98 4.22 12.36
CA LEU A 162 11.81 5.08 12.22
C LEU A 162 12.00 6.38 13.01
N GLU A 163 11.68 7.50 12.36
CA GLU A 163 11.79 8.84 12.94
C GLU A 163 11.00 8.95 14.24
N LYS A 164 11.60 9.53 15.29
CA LYS A 164 11.05 9.61 16.65
C LYS A 164 10.05 10.76 16.79
N ILE A 165 9.11 10.83 15.86
CA ILE A 165 7.99 11.78 15.85
C ILE A 165 6.70 10.94 15.86
N PRO A 166 5.78 11.18 16.81
CA PRO A 166 4.48 10.50 16.84
C PRO A 166 3.77 10.69 15.50
N SER A 167 3.31 9.59 14.90
CA SER A 167 2.68 9.61 13.58
C SER A 167 1.97 8.29 13.30
N PHE A 168 1.06 8.29 12.32
CA PHE A 168 0.33 7.09 11.93
C PHE A 168 1.24 5.91 11.50
N ALA A 169 2.46 6.20 11.05
CA ALA A 169 3.47 5.19 10.75
C ALA A 169 3.87 4.36 12.00
N TRP A 170 3.92 4.99 13.17
CA TRP A 170 4.18 4.31 14.44
C TRP A 170 3.01 3.41 14.83
N ASP A 171 1.80 3.93 14.73
CA ASP A 171 0.57 3.21 15.08
C ASP A 171 0.43 1.95 14.21
N ASN A 172 0.61 2.11 12.91
CA ASN A 172 0.57 1.02 11.95
C ASN A 172 1.74 0.03 12.10
N LEU A 173 2.92 0.49 12.55
CA LEU A 173 4.03 -0.42 12.88
C LEU A 173 3.66 -1.35 14.04
N ILE A 174 2.98 -0.85 15.08
CA ILE A 174 2.51 -1.71 16.18
C ILE A 174 1.44 -2.67 15.68
N ALA A 175 0.46 -2.18 14.91
CA ALA A 175 -0.61 -3.02 14.36
C ALA A 175 -0.05 -4.14 13.47
N GLY A 176 0.84 -3.82 12.52
CA GLY A 176 1.50 -4.81 11.68
C GLY A 176 2.37 -5.79 12.47
N THR A 177 3.00 -5.34 13.56
CA THR A 177 3.74 -6.23 14.47
C THR A 177 2.80 -7.19 15.20
N CYS A 178 1.62 -6.74 15.61
CA CYS A 178 0.58 -7.59 16.19
C CYS A 178 0.06 -8.63 15.19
N THR A 179 -0.16 -8.24 13.93
CA THR A 179 -0.51 -9.18 12.83
C THR A 179 0.53 -10.29 12.66
N LEU A 180 1.81 -10.00 12.93
CA LEU A 180 2.92 -10.95 12.84
C LEU A 180 3.29 -11.62 14.17
N TYR A 181 2.45 -11.47 15.20
CA TYR A 181 2.69 -11.86 16.59
C TYR A 181 3.86 -11.08 17.25
N PRO A 182 3.63 -10.24 18.28
CA PRO A 182 4.56 -9.18 18.69
C PRO A 182 5.57 -9.56 19.78
N LYS A 183 5.58 -10.82 20.24
CA LYS A 183 6.23 -11.24 21.51
C LYS A 183 7.70 -10.85 21.64
N GLU A 184 8.49 -10.95 20.58
CA GLU A 184 9.92 -10.61 20.56
C GLU A 184 10.17 -9.10 20.72
N LEU A 185 9.17 -8.29 20.37
CA LEU A 185 9.27 -6.84 20.31
C LEU A 185 8.53 -6.14 21.47
N VAL A 186 8.04 -6.87 22.48
CA VAL A 186 7.33 -6.28 23.63
C VAL A 186 8.12 -5.13 24.26
N TYR A 187 9.42 -5.33 24.53
CA TYR A 187 10.24 -4.30 25.16
C TYR A 187 10.38 -3.01 24.33
N PRO A 188 10.78 -3.06 23.04
CA PRO A 188 10.79 -1.86 22.21
C PRO A 188 9.39 -1.25 21.98
N ILE A 189 8.33 -2.06 21.89
CA ILE A 189 6.95 -1.56 21.81
C ILE A 189 6.60 -0.77 23.07
N THR A 190 6.82 -1.32 24.27
CA THR A 190 6.58 -0.63 25.55
C THR A 190 7.34 0.69 25.64
N LYS A 191 8.58 0.74 25.14
CA LYS A 191 9.34 2.00 25.06
C LYS A 191 8.67 3.03 24.16
N ALA A 192 8.14 2.63 23.01
CA ALA A 192 7.45 3.53 22.08
C ALA A 192 6.20 4.14 22.73
N PHE A 193 5.40 3.34 23.43
CA PHE A 193 4.24 3.82 24.20
C PHE A 193 4.65 4.80 25.30
N HIS A 194 5.67 4.48 26.10
CA HIS A 194 6.16 5.40 27.14
C HIS A 194 6.74 6.70 26.59
N ALA A 195 7.27 6.68 25.37
CA ALA A 195 7.77 7.86 24.68
C ALA A 195 6.65 8.70 24.04
N GLY A 196 5.39 8.27 24.12
CA GLY A 196 4.25 8.99 23.53
C GLY A 196 4.27 8.99 22.00
N LEU A 197 4.88 7.98 21.38
CA LEU A 197 4.99 7.87 19.92
C LEU A 197 3.77 7.24 19.25
N ILE A 198 2.85 6.67 20.05
CA ILE A 198 1.70 5.90 19.59
C ILE A 198 0.40 6.63 19.96
N ASP A 199 -0.53 6.74 19.02
CA ASP A 199 -1.92 7.09 19.31
C ASP A 199 -2.64 5.89 19.95
N THR A 200 -2.86 5.99 21.26
CA THR A 200 -3.52 4.93 22.04
C THR A 200 -4.99 4.73 21.70
N THR A 201 -5.60 5.62 20.91
CA THR A 201 -6.98 5.46 20.41
C THR A 201 -7.04 4.55 19.18
N PHE A 202 -5.92 4.41 18.46
CA PHE A 202 -5.79 3.50 17.33
C PHE A 202 -5.35 2.10 17.80
N ILE A 203 -4.31 2.03 18.64
CA ILE A 203 -3.81 0.77 19.19
C ILE A 203 -3.26 0.96 20.59
N SER A 204 -3.66 0.09 21.52
CA SER A 204 -3.29 0.15 22.92
C SER A 204 -2.27 -0.93 23.30
N MET A 205 -1.59 -0.75 24.44
CA MET A 205 -0.76 -1.83 25.03
C MET A 205 -1.60 -3.03 25.48
N GLU A 206 -2.90 -2.83 25.74
CA GLU A 206 -3.81 -3.93 26.06
C GLU A 206 -4.00 -4.83 24.84
N ASP A 207 -4.20 -4.27 23.65
CA ASP A 207 -4.30 -5.03 22.39
C ASP A 207 -3.05 -5.90 22.16
N VAL A 208 -1.86 -5.31 22.35
CA VAL A 208 -0.59 -6.04 22.23
C VAL A 208 -0.52 -7.21 23.22
N THR A 209 -0.97 -6.99 24.46
CA THR A 209 -0.94 -8.00 25.53
C THR A 209 -1.96 -9.11 25.29
N ASN A 210 -3.13 -8.77 24.77
CA ASN A 210 -4.19 -9.71 24.40
C ASN A 210 -3.69 -10.64 23.30
N ILE A 211 -3.11 -10.11 22.22
CA ILE A 211 -2.52 -10.95 21.16
C ILE A 211 -1.47 -11.93 21.70
N ILE A 212 -0.59 -11.49 22.61
CA ILE A 212 0.45 -12.38 23.18
C ILE A 212 -0.17 -13.49 24.03
N SER A 213 -1.28 -13.20 24.71
CA SER A 213 -1.92 -14.09 25.67
C SER A 213 -2.89 -15.07 25.01
N GLU A 214 -3.56 -14.64 23.94
CA GLU A 214 -4.66 -15.35 23.29
C GLU A 214 -4.21 -16.08 22.02
N GLU A 215 -3.18 -15.57 21.35
CA GLU A 215 -2.74 -16.09 20.05
C GLU A 215 -1.37 -16.78 20.09
N THR A 216 -1.06 -17.46 18.99
CA THR A 216 0.25 -18.04 18.72
C THR A 216 0.79 -17.51 17.39
N VAL A 217 2.10 -17.62 17.18
CA VAL A 217 2.71 -17.30 15.86
C VAL A 217 1.98 -18.04 14.73
N GLU A 218 1.69 -19.32 14.91
CA GLU A 218 1.00 -20.13 13.89
C GLU A 218 -0.42 -19.62 13.60
N SER A 219 -1.20 -19.29 14.65
CA SER A 219 -2.55 -18.75 14.50
C SER A 219 -2.55 -17.42 13.73
N CYS A 220 -1.72 -16.45 14.15
CA CYS A 220 -1.60 -15.16 13.48
C CYS A 220 -1.20 -15.30 12.00
N ILE A 221 -0.21 -16.15 11.72
CA ILE A 221 0.27 -16.35 10.35
C ILE A 221 -0.72 -17.11 9.49
N ASN A 222 -1.45 -18.07 10.03
CA ASN A 222 -2.51 -18.76 9.30
C ASN A 222 -3.64 -17.79 8.95
N THR A 223 -4.08 -16.97 9.91
CA THR A 223 -5.08 -15.91 9.67
C THR A 223 -4.61 -14.96 8.58
N LEU A 224 -3.40 -14.41 8.71
CA LEU A 224 -2.81 -13.51 7.70
C LEU A 224 -2.74 -14.17 6.32
N CYS A 225 -2.20 -15.39 6.21
CA CYS A 225 -2.08 -16.07 4.93
C CYS A 225 -3.45 -16.39 4.30
N SER A 226 -4.48 -16.59 5.12
CA SER A 226 -5.83 -16.90 4.63
C SER A 226 -6.60 -15.68 4.15
N SER A 227 -6.26 -14.48 4.64
CA SER A 227 -6.93 -13.22 4.28
C SER A 227 -6.12 -12.35 3.32
N THR A 228 -4.83 -12.66 3.11
CA THR A 228 -3.97 -11.84 2.26
C THR A 228 -4.16 -12.18 0.79
N GLU A 229 -4.56 -11.17 0.02
CA GLU A 229 -4.60 -11.25 -1.43
C GLU A 229 -3.82 -10.08 -2.06
N LEU A 230 -3.18 -10.35 -3.19
CA LEU A 230 -2.63 -9.31 -4.05
C LEU A 230 -3.74 -8.74 -4.94
N ILE A 231 -3.43 -7.70 -5.71
CA ILE A 231 -4.32 -7.21 -6.76
C ILE A 231 -4.38 -8.29 -7.85
N ASN A 232 -5.40 -9.14 -7.86
CA ASN A 232 -5.48 -10.28 -8.80
C ASN A 232 -6.37 -9.98 -10.00
N ASP A 233 -7.40 -9.15 -9.81
CA ASP A 233 -8.35 -8.76 -10.83
C ASP A 233 -8.74 -7.29 -10.62
N THR A 234 -8.19 -6.39 -11.43
CA THR A 234 -8.46 -4.96 -11.36
C THR A 234 -9.94 -4.67 -11.54
N LEU A 235 -10.66 -5.42 -12.38
CA LEU A 235 -12.08 -5.18 -12.57
C LEU A 235 -12.84 -5.49 -11.28
N GLU A 236 -12.56 -6.63 -10.67
CA GLU A 236 -13.18 -7.04 -9.40
C GLU A 236 -12.86 -6.06 -8.26
N GLU A 237 -11.61 -5.58 -8.15
CA GLU A 237 -11.27 -4.56 -7.16
C GLU A 237 -12.13 -3.31 -7.36
N MET A 238 -12.23 -2.79 -8.59
CA MET A 238 -12.99 -1.57 -8.88
C MET A 238 -14.50 -1.74 -8.70
N GLU A 239 -15.03 -2.94 -8.92
CA GLU A 239 -16.43 -3.25 -8.61
C GLU A 239 -16.71 -3.18 -7.11
N LYS A 240 -15.82 -3.72 -6.27
CA LYS A 240 -15.96 -3.64 -4.80
C LYS A 240 -15.98 -2.21 -4.31
N TRP A 241 -15.09 -1.36 -4.85
CA TRP A 241 -15.09 0.08 -4.54
C TRP A 241 -16.44 0.76 -4.81
N LEU A 242 -17.12 0.42 -5.91
CA LEU A 242 -18.44 0.97 -6.22
C LEU A 242 -19.56 0.44 -5.32
N GLU A 243 -19.43 -0.78 -4.80
CA GLU A 243 -20.37 -1.35 -3.84
C GLU A 243 -20.24 -0.67 -2.47
N ASP A 244 -19.01 -0.43 -2.03
CA ASP A 244 -18.70 0.20 -0.74
C ASP A 244 -18.96 1.72 -0.75
N PHE A 245 -18.77 2.37 -1.91
CA PHE A 245 -18.97 3.81 -2.11
C PHE A 245 -19.87 4.08 -3.33
N PRO A 246 -21.18 3.85 -3.22
CA PRO A 246 -22.09 4.04 -4.35
C PRO A 246 -22.10 5.51 -4.79
N ILE A 247 -21.90 5.75 -6.08
CA ILE A 247 -22.08 7.06 -6.69
C ILE A 247 -23.57 7.43 -6.58
N GLU A 248 -23.89 8.46 -5.77
CA GLU A 248 -25.26 8.97 -5.69
C GLU A 248 -25.68 9.53 -7.06
N PRO A 249 -26.91 9.22 -7.54
CA PRO A 249 -27.40 9.60 -8.86
C PRO A 249 -27.65 11.11 -9.05
#